data_AF-A0A6V8I6B7-F1
#
_entry.id   AF-A0A6V8I6B7-F1
#
_cell.length_a   1.000
_cell.length_b   1.000
_cell.length_c   1.000
_cell.angle_alpha   90.00
_cell.angle_beta   90.00
_cell.angle_gamma   90.00
#
_symmetry.space_group_name_H-M   'P 1'
#
loop_
_entity.id
_entity.type
_entity.pdbx_description
1 polymer ?
#
loop_
_entity_poly.entity_id
_entity_poly.type
_entity_poly.pdbx_seq_one_letter_code
_entity_poly.pdbx_strand_id
1 'polypeptide(L)' 'MLFLVYVIFMAVNPETTVRKLVSLPREVAKEIEDYRFENRIKTESEAIRQLIKLGLEQSTKKN' A
#
# COMPACT_ATOMS: atom_id res chain seq x y z
N MET A 1 -0.11 24.37 -14.36
CA MET A 1 0.67 23.12 -14.20
C MET A 1 1.33 23.00 -12.82
N LEU A 2 1.94 24.06 -12.27
CA LEU A 2 2.55 24.06 -10.92
C LEU A 2 1.55 23.82 -9.76
N PHE A 3 0.31 24.29 -9.90
CA PHE A 3 -0.70 24.18 -8.84
C PHE A 3 -1.16 22.73 -8.57
N LEU A 4 -1.22 21.89 -9.61
CA LEU A 4 -1.60 20.48 -9.48
C LEU A 4 -0.54 19.67 -8.71
N VAL A 5 0.74 19.96 -8.99
CA VAL A 5 1.87 19.33 -8.31
C VAL A 5 1.88 19.68 -6.81
N TYR A 6 1.57 20.94 -6.49
CA TYR A 6 1.53 21.42 -5.10
C TYR A 6 0.46 20.73 -4.26
N VAL A 7 -0.76 20.56 -4.79
CA VAL A 7 -1.87 19.91 -4.07
C VAL A 7 -1.59 18.42 -3.82
N ILE A 8 -0.98 17.72 -4.79
CA ILE A 8 -0.58 16.31 -4.63
C ILE A 8 0.50 16.18 -3.54
N PHE A 9 1.42 17.15 -3.45
CA PHE A 9 2.48 17.17 -2.43
C PHE A 9 1.95 17.41 -1.01
N MET A 10 0.87 18.19 -0.84
CA MET A 10 0.22 18.40 0.46
C MET A 10 -0.66 17.25 0.94
N ALA A 11 -1.22 16.43 0.03
CA ALA A 11 -2.09 15.30 0.40
C ALA A 11 -1.31 14.11 1.02
N VAL A 12 0.01 14.08 0.83
CA VAL A 12 0.91 13.05 1.35
C VAL A 12 1.82 13.73 2.35
N ASN A 13 1.70 13.43 3.64
CA ASN A 13 2.57 14.01 4.65
C ASN A 13 3.96 13.34 4.55
N PRO A 14 5.01 14.07 4.11
CA PRO A 14 6.34 13.49 3.90
C PRO A 14 7.03 13.09 5.21
N GLU A 15 6.62 13.66 6.35
CA GLU A 15 7.16 13.32 7.68
C GLU A 15 6.63 11.97 8.18
N THR A 16 5.47 11.52 7.69
CA THR A 16 4.81 10.30 8.17
C THR A 16 4.66 9.22 7.11
N THR A 17 4.95 9.51 5.84
CA THR A 17 4.78 8.56 4.74
C THR A 17 5.97 8.59 3.78
N VAL A 18 6.46 7.39 3.42
CA VAL A 18 7.54 7.19 2.44
C VAL A 18 7.04 6.33 1.30
N ARG A 19 7.36 6.71 0.05
CA ARG A 19 7.05 5.91 -1.14
C ARG A 19 8.15 4.89 -1.37
N LYS A 20 7.76 3.62 -1.53
CA LYS A 20 8.65 2.54 -1.97
C LYS A 20 8.17 2.02 -3.32
N LEU A 21 9.10 1.81 -4.25
CA LEU A 21 8.85 1.13 -5.53
C LEU A 21 9.37 -0.30 -5.42
N VAL A 22 8.54 -1.27 -5.80
CA VAL A 22 8.87 -2.69 -5.78
C VAL A 22 8.29 -3.35 -7.02
N SER A 23 9.05 -4.26 -7.64
CA SER A 23 8.55 -5.11 -8.72
C SER A 23 7.97 -6.38 -8.11
N LEU A 24 6.74 -6.73 -8.50
CA LEU A 24 6.03 -7.90 -7.99
C LEU A 24 5.78 -8.89 -9.15
N PRO A 25 5.81 -10.21 -8.89
CA PRO A 25 5.29 -11.20 -9.82
C PRO A 25 3.81 -10.90 -10.13
N ARG A 26 3.37 -11.23 -11.36
CA ARG A 26 1.98 -10.99 -11.81
C ARG A 26 0.95 -11.68 -10.92
N GLU A 27 1.26 -12.88 -10.44
CA GLU A 27 0.39 -13.67 -9.58
C GLU A 27 0.16 -12.96 -8.23
N VAL A 28 1.22 -12.47 -7.60
CA VAL A 28 1.14 -11.71 -6.35
C VAL A 28 0.36 -10.41 -6.52
N ALA A 29 0.56 -9.69 -7.64
CA ALA A 29 -0.21 -8.48 -7.94
C ALA A 29 -1.71 -8.78 -8.06
N LYS A 30 -2.08 -9.91 -8.67
CA LYS A 30 -3.47 -10.36 -8.78
C LYS A 30 -4.05 -10.72 -7.40
N GLU A 31 -3.31 -11.45 -6.56
CA GLU A 31 -3.76 -11.79 -5.20
C GLU A 31 -4.02 -10.53 -4.35
N ILE A 32 -3.19 -9.50 -4.49
CA ILE A 32 -3.40 -8.20 -3.84
C ILE A 32 -4.70 -7.54 -4.32
N GLU A 33 -4.97 -7.61 -5.62
CA GLU A 33 -6.19 -7.07 -6.22
C GLU A 33 -7.45 -7.82 -5.76
N ASP A 34 -7.39 -9.16 -5.74
CA ASP A 34 -8.49 -10.01 -5.26
C ASP A 34 -8.78 -9.68 -3.77
N TYR A 35 -7.73 -9.64 -2.93
CA TYR A 35 -7.86 -9.24 -1.52
C TYR A 35 -8.49 -7.85 -1.36
N ARG A 36 -8.13 -6.88 -2.22
CA ARG A 36 -8.70 -5.53 -2.21
C ARG A 36 -10.21 -5.58 -2.44
N PHE A 37 -10.66 -6.31 -3.45
CA PHE A 37 -12.08 -6.39 -3.80
C PHE A 37 -12.89 -7.16 -2.76
N GLU A 38 -12.39 -8.30 -2.29
CA GLU A 38 -13.05 -9.12 -1.25
C GLU A 38 -13.28 -8.33 0.04
N ASN A 39 -12.29 -7.53 0.45
CA ASN A 39 -12.34 -6.73 1.68
C ASN A 39 -12.93 -5.32 1.45
N ARG A 40 -13.44 -5.02 0.24
CA ARG A 40 -14.03 -3.73 -0.15
C ARG A 40 -13.11 -2.53 0.12
N ILE A 41 -11.81 -2.72 -0.09
CA ILE A 41 -10.79 -1.71 0.15
C ILE A 41 -10.73 -0.77 -1.06
N LYS A 42 -10.79 0.53 -0.82
CA LYS A 42 -10.89 1.53 -1.89
C LYS A 42 -9.67 1.63 -2.79
N THR A 43 -8.48 1.36 -2.26
CA THR A 43 -7.22 1.56 -3.00
C THR A 43 -6.30 0.38 -2.81
N GLU A 44 -5.54 0.06 -3.85
CA GLU A 44 -4.54 -1.02 -3.80
C GLU A 44 -3.43 -0.73 -2.79
N SER A 45 -2.99 0.53 -2.67
CA SER A 45 -2.00 0.91 -1.66
C SER A 45 -2.45 0.62 -0.23
N GLU A 46 -3.75 0.75 0.05
CA GLU A 46 -4.30 0.40 1.37
C GLU A 46 -4.33 -1.12 1.57
N ALA A 47 -4.72 -1.88 0.55
CA ALA A 47 -4.68 -3.33 0.58
C ALA A 47 -3.25 -3.84 0.86
N ILE A 48 -2.26 -3.30 0.14
CA ILE A 48 -0.84 -3.61 0.33
C ILE A 48 -0.39 -3.30 1.76
N ARG A 49 -0.76 -2.13 2.32
CA ARG A 49 -0.40 -1.77 3.70
C ARG A 49 -0.96 -2.76 4.72
N GLN A 50 -2.22 -3.17 4.55
CA GLN A 50 -2.84 -4.15 5.45
C GLN A 50 -2.17 -5.52 5.35
N LEU A 51 -1.93 -6.01 4.14
CA LEU A 51 -1.24 -7.29 3.91
C LEU A 51 0.17 -7.29 4.50
N ILE A 52 0.94 -6.22 4.31
CA ILE A 52 2.28 -6.07 4.92
C ILE A 52 2.17 -6.08 6.44
N LYS A 53 1.23 -5.33 7.03
CA LYS A 53 1.03 -5.29 8.48
C LYS A 53 0.70 -6.69 9.04
N LEU A 54 -0.23 -7.41 8.42
CA LEU A 54 -0.59 -8.77 8.80
C LEU A 54 0.60 -9.72 8.72
N GLY A 55 1.39 -9.64 7.64
CA GLY A 55 2.61 -10.44 7.48
C GLY A 55 3.67 -10.14 8.55
N LEU A 56 3.89 -8.86 8.87
CA LEU A 56 4.83 -8.44 9.91
C LEU A 56 4.40 -8.89 11.30
N GLU A 57 3.11 -8.75 11.63
CA GLU A 57 2.55 -9.22 12.91
C GLU A 57 2.71 -10.73 13.08
N GLN A 58 2.44 -11.51 12.02
CA GLN A 58 2.66 -12.97 12.04
C GLN A 58 4.14 -13.33 12.17
N SER A 59 5.03 -12.61 11.49
CA SER A 59 6.48 -12.86 11.57
C SER A 59 7.04 -12.57 12.97
N THR A 60 6.51 -11.57 13.67
CA THR A 60 7.00 -11.15 14.99
C THR A 60 6.46 -12.05 16.11
N LYS A 61 5.22 -12.57 15.97
CA LYS A 61 4.63 -13.54 16.92
C LYS A 61 5.31 -14.91 16.94
N LYS A 62 6.17 -15.20 15.96
CA LYS A 62 6.85 -16.50 15.82
C LYS A 62 8.18 -16.58 16.59
N ASN A 63 8.49 -15.59 17.43
CA ASN A 63 9.59 -15.58 18.38
C ASN A 63 9.08 -15.78 19.81
#